data_AF-A0A1V6ERI6-F1
#
_entry.id   AF-A0A1V6ERI6-F1
#
_cell.length_a   1.000
_cell.length_b   1.000
_cell.length_c   1.000
_cell.angle_alpha   90.00
_cell.angle_beta   90.00
_cell.angle_gamma   90.00
#
_symmetry.space_group_name_H-M   'P 1'
#
loop_
_entity.id
_entity.type
_entity.pdbx_description
1 polymer ?
#
loop_
_entity_poly.entity_id
_entity_poly.type
_entity_poly.pdbx_seq_one_letter_code
_entity_poly.pdbx_strand_id
1 'polypeptide(L)'
;MSKFINILPKLTLWILMLISVGATVLVFAGGVVDPEAEYKEPVLLDSLLYWIGIMIGIIILITIGFSIAQFGKNLFTDPKKALLSLGSVLLLAAVFVVTFVMSDSSQPLEITGYEGVHNRGVWLSVVTMFIDTIAIVASVAILLMLFGGLFKIKK
;
A
#
# COMPACT_ATOMS: atom_id res chain seq x y z
N MET A 1 33.52 3.15 -8.05
CA MET A 1 32.25 3.74 -7.55
C MET A 1 32.55 4.43 -6.23
N SER A 2 32.29 5.74 -6.10
CA SER A 2 32.76 6.54 -4.95
C SER A 2 32.09 6.12 -3.64
N LYS A 3 32.82 6.17 -2.51
CA LYS A 3 32.31 5.84 -1.17
C LYS A 3 30.99 6.57 -0.83
N PHE A 4 30.79 7.76 -1.41
CA PHE A 4 29.60 8.59 -1.24
C PHE A 4 28.32 7.94 -1.78
N ILE A 5 28.39 7.29 -2.95
CA ILE A 5 27.23 6.64 -3.59
C ILE A 5 26.69 5.50 -2.72
N ASN A 6 27.56 4.78 -2.01
CA ASN A 6 27.16 3.67 -1.15
C ASN A 6 26.55 4.11 0.19
N ILE A 7 26.75 5.37 0.60
CA ILE A 7 26.18 5.94 1.84
C ILE A 7 24.80 6.55 1.60
N LEU A 8 24.54 7.02 0.38
CA LEU A 8 23.32 7.76 0.03
C LEU A 8 22.03 7.01 0.42
N PRO A 9 21.85 5.70 0.14
CA PRO A 9 20.63 4.99 0.51
C PRO A 9 20.42 4.94 2.03
N LYS A 10 21.49 4.71 2.80
CA LYS A 10 21.43 4.69 4.26
C LYS A 10 21.07 6.06 4.82
N LEU A 11 21.69 7.11 4.31
CA LEU A 11 21.43 8.48 4.73
C LEU A 11 19.97 8.87 4.46
N THR A 12 19.47 8.60 3.25
CA THR A 12 18.06 8.84 2.89
C THR A 12 17.11 8.12 3.84
N LEU A 13 17.37 6.84 4.14
CA LEU A 13 16.55 6.06 5.08
C LEU A 13 16.54 6.67 6.49
N TRP A 14 17.71 7.05 7.02
CA TRP A 14 17.80 7.66 8.35
C TRP A 14 17.07 9.00 8.42
N ILE A 15 17.21 9.85 7.40
CA ILE A 15 16.51 11.14 7.34
C ILE A 15 14.99 10.91 7.33
N LEU A 16 14.49 10.02 6.47
CA LEU A 16 13.05 9.71 6.39
C LEU A 16 12.51 9.10 7.68
N MET A 17 13.31 8.27 8.35
CA MET A 17 12.95 7.70 9.64
C MET A 17 12.86 8.78 10.72
N LEU A 18 13.85 9.68 10.80
CA LEU A 18 13.86 10.77 11.78
C LEU A 18 12.69 11.73 11.58
N ILE A 19 12.36 12.07 10.32
CA ILE A 19 11.19 12.90 10.01
C ILE A 19 9.91 12.18 10.44
N SER A 20 9.75 10.91 10.11
CA SER A 20 8.56 10.13 10.47
C SER A 20 8.37 10.03 11.98
N VAL A 21 9.43 9.65 12.72
CA VAL A 21 9.38 9.55 14.18
C VAL A 21 9.12 10.93 14.80
N GLY A 22 9.79 11.97 14.31
CA GLY A 22 9.58 13.34 14.78
C GLY A 22 8.13 13.80 14.56
N ALA A 23 7.57 13.57 13.37
CA ALA A 23 6.18 13.89 13.07
C ALA A 23 5.22 13.14 14.00
N THR A 24 5.44 11.84 14.24
CA THR A 24 4.62 11.06 15.18
C THR A 24 4.70 11.61 16.61
N VAL A 25 5.90 11.94 17.11
CA VAL A 25 6.06 12.54 18.44
C VAL A 25 5.32 13.87 18.54
N LEU A 26 5.42 14.71 17.50
CA LEU A 26 4.73 15.99 17.45
C LEU A 26 3.21 15.83 17.47
N VAL A 27 2.65 14.80 16.83
CA VAL A 27 1.21 14.51 16.90
C VAL A 27 0.74 14.30 18.33
N PHE A 28 1.46 13.49 19.11
CA PHE A 28 1.05 13.21 20.49
C PHE A 28 1.40 14.34 21.47
N ALA A 29 2.44 15.12 21.19
CA ALA A 29 2.85 16.26 22.02
C ALA A 29 2.12 17.58 21.67
N GLY A 30 1.50 17.66 20.48
CA GLY A 30 0.94 18.88 19.90
C GLY A 30 -0.44 19.27 20.42
N GLY A 31 -1.01 18.50 21.35
CA GLY A 31 -2.34 18.76 21.90
C GLY A 31 -3.48 18.24 21.03
N VAL A 32 -4.71 18.58 21.44
CA VAL A 32 -5.96 18.11 20.82
C VAL A 32 -6.79 19.28 20.35
N VAL A 33 -7.58 19.08 19.28
CA VAL A 33 -8.40 20.14 18.66
C VAL A 33 -9.48 20.62 19.62
N ASP A 34 -10.23 19.67 20.20
CA ASP A 34 -11.26 19.93 21.20
C ASP A 34 -10.99 19.06 22.46
N PRO A 35 -10.67 19.68 23.61
CA PRO A 35 -10.46 18.94 24.86
C PRO A 35 -11.70 18.26 25.43
N GLU A 36 -12.91 18.72 25.07
CA GLU A 36 -14.21 18.25 25.57
C GLU A 36 -14.85 17.19 24.68
N ALA A 37 -14.30 16.96 23.48
CA ALA A 37 -14.78 15.92 22.58
C ALA A 37 -14.65 14.52 23.20
N GLU A 38 -15.66 13.68 22.97
CA GLU A 38 -15.67 12.26 23.37
C GLU A 38 -14.47 11.51 22.76
N TYR A 39 -14.14 11.82 21.50
CA TYR A 39 -12.99 11.29 20.77
C TYR A 39 -11.99 12.40 20.50
N LYS A 40 -10.88 12.40 21.22
CA LYS A 40 -9.86 13.45 21.14
C LYS A 40 -9.01 13.30 19.89
N GLU A 41 -9.16 14.24 18.97
CA GLU A 41 -8.34 14.33 17.77
C GLU A 41 -7.07 15.16 18.01
N PRO A 42 -5.87 14.63 17.73
CA PRO A 42 -4.64 15.40 17.77
C PRO A 42 -4.59 16.49 16.68
N VAL A 43 -4.14 17.69 17.03
CA VAL A 43 -4.12 18.85 16.10
C VAL A 43 -3.27 18.60 14.84
N LEU A 44 -2.20 17.81 14.97
CA LEU A 44 -1.27 17.54 13.86
C LEU A 44 -1.58 16.23 13.11
N LEU A 45 -2.70 15.57 13.39
CA LEU A 45 -3.06 14.29 12.76
C LEU A 45 -3.11 14.42 11.23
N ASP A 46 -3.76 15.45 10.71
CA ASP A 46 -3.84 15.70 9.26
C ASP A 46 -2.46 15.85 8.61
N SER A 47 -1.55 16.55 9.27
CA SER A 47 -0.17 16.73 8.78
C SER A 47 0.57 15.40 8.69
N LEU A 48 0.40 14.53 9.68
CA LEU A 48 0.96 13.18 9.65
C LEU A 48 0.33 12.31 8.56
N LEU A 49 -0.99 12.41 8.36
CA LEU A 49 -1.68 11.69 7.29
C LEU A 49 -1.19 12.13 5.90
N TYR A 50 -0.96 13.42 5.67
CA TYR A 50 -0.36 13.90 4.43
C TYR A 50 1.07 13.40 4.24
N TRP A 51 1.89 13.37 5.30
CA TRP A 51 3.25 12.82 5.23
C TRP A 51 3.26 11.34 4.82
N ILE A 52 2.38 10.54 5.44
CA ILE A 52 2.20 9.13 5.08
C ILE A 52 1.74 9.01 3.61
N GLY A 53 0.80 9.85 3.18
CA GLY A 53 0.32 9.88 1.79
C GLY A 53 1.44 10.16 0.78
N ILE A 54 2.32 11.14 1.07
CA ILE A 54 3.48 11.46 0.22
C ILE A 54 4.43 10.26 0.14
N MET A 55 4.73 9.62 1.28
CA MET A 55 5.61 8.46 1.33
C MET A 55 5.05 7.29 0.51
N ILE A 56 3.75 7.00 0.65
CA ILE A 56 3.06 5.97 -0.13
C ILE A 56 3.15 6.30 -1.62
N GLY A 57 2.87 7.55 -2.02
CA GLY A 57 2.97 7.99 -3.41
C GLY A 57 4.37 7.79 -4.00
N ILE A 58 5.41 8.17 -3.27
CA ILE A 58 6.82 7.96 -3.67
C ILE A 58 7.11 6.46 -3.84
N ILE A 59 6.67 5.63 -2.90
CA ILE A 59 6.88 4.17 -2.96
C ILE A 59 6.21 3.58 -4.19
N ILE A 60 4.97 3.98 -4.50
CA ILE A 60 4.23 3.51 -5.68
C ILE A 60 5.01 3.88 -6.96
N LEU A 61 5.45 5.14 -7.09
CA LEU A 61 6.20 5.60 -8.27
C LEU A 61 7.50 4.83 -8.47
N ILE A 62 8.28 4.64 -7.40
CA ILE A 62 9.54 3.89 -7.43
C ILE A 62 9.28 2.43 -7.80
N THR A 63 8.26 1.81 -7.21
CA THR A 63 7.90 0.41 -7.46
C THR A 63 7.49 0.18 -8.91
N ILE A 64 6.66 1.07 -9.47
CA ILE A 64 6.27 1.02 -10.88
C ILE A 64 7.49 1.22 -11.78
N GLY A 65 8.34 2.21 -11.49
CA GLY A 65 9.55 2.48 -12.26
C GLY A 65 10.50 1.27 -12.32
N PHE A 66 10.77 0.64 -11.19
CA PHE A 66 11.58 -0.58 -11.14
C PHE A 66 10.91 -1.76 -11.85
N SER A 67 9.60 -1.92 -11.70
CA SER A 67 8.85 -3.00 -12.36
C SER A 67 8.92 -2.89 -13.89
N ILE A 68 8.76 -1.68 -14.44
CA ILE A 68 8.88 -1.42 -15.89
C ILE A 68 10.32 -1.68 -16.36
N ALA A 69 11.32 -1.18 -15.64
CA ALA A 69 12.72 -1.38 -16.01
C ALA A 69 13.11 -2.87 -16.00
N GLN A 70 12.67 -3.61 -14.98
CA GLN A 70 12.88 -5.05 -14.86
C GLN A 70 12.17 -5.82 -15.97
N PHE A 71 10.92 -5.45 -16.29
CA PHE A 71 10.18 -6.04 -17.39
C PHE A 71 10.89 -5.84 -18.74
N GLY A 72 11.30 -4.60 -19.04
CA GLY A 72 12.02 -4.27 -20.27
C GLY A 72 13.32 -5.07 -20.42
N LYS A 73 14.11 -5.20 -19.35
CA LYS A 73 15.33 -6.03 -19.36
C LYS A 73 15.03 -7.52 -19.59
N ASN A 74 13.96 -8.03 -18.97
CA ASN A 74 13.59 -9.43 -19.08
C ASN A 74 13.03 -9.79 -20.45
N LEU A 75 12.37 -8.85 -21.15
CA LEU A 75 11.88 -9.08 -22.51
C LEU A 75 13.00 -9.50 -23.49
N PHE A 76 14.18 -8.90 -23.37
CA PHE A 76 15.31 -9.20 -24.26
C PHE A 76 16.15 -10.40 -23.82
N THR A 77 16.07 -10.80 -22.56
CA THR A 77 16.92 -11.87 -21.99
C THR A 77 16.17 -13.19 -21.82
N ASP A 78 14.93 -13.14 -21.35
CA ASP A 78 14.04 -14.30 -21.17
C ASP A 78 12.57 -13.87 -21.37
N PRO A 79 12.13 -13.74 -22.63
CA PRO A 79 10.80 -13.22 -22.95
C PRO A 79 9.67 -14.09 -22.36
N LYS A 80 9.90 -15.40 -22.21
CA LYS A 80 8.92 -16.30 -21.58
C LYS A 80 8.68 -15.94 -20.12
N LYS A 81 9.76 -15.77 -19.34
CA LYS A 81 9.63 -15.34 -17.94
C LYS A 81 9.07 -13.93 -17.82
N ALA A 82 9.45 -13.02 -18.72
CA ALA A 82 8.90 -11.66 -18.74
C ALA A 82 7.37 -11.67 -18.93
N LEU A 83 6.86 -12.46 -19.88
CA LEU A 83 5.42 -12.57 -20.14
C LEU A 83 4.66 -13.22 -18.98
N LEU A 84 5.23 -14.26 -18.35
CA LEU A 84 4.63 -14.86 -17.14
C LEU A 84 4.56 -13.86 -15.99
N SER A 85 5.63 -13.08 -15.78
CA SER A 85 5.66 -11.99 -14.79
C SER A 85 4.60 -10.95 -15.08
N LEU A 86 4.42 -10.53 -16.34
CA LEU A 86 3.37 -9.59 -16.72
C LEU A 86 1.98 -10.16 -16.45
N GLY A 87 1.76 -11.44 -16.78
CA GLY A 87 0.51 -12.13 -16.50
C GLY A 87 0.15 -12.11 -15.01
N SER A 88 1.13 -12.29 -14.11
CA SER A 88 0.89 -12.20 -12.66
C SER A 88 0.47 -10.80 -12.20
N VAL A 89 1.07 -9.74 -12.76
CA VAL A 89 0.71 -8.35 -12.46
C VAL A 89 -0.68 -8.01 -13.00
N LEU A 90 -0.99 -8.44 -14.23
CA LEU A 90 -2.32 -8.25 -14.82
C LEU A 90 -3.40 -8.99 -14.04
N LEU A 91 -3.10 -10.19 -13.55
CA LEU A 91 -4.02 -10.95 -12.69
C LEU A 91 -4.30 -10.18 -11.39
N LEU A 92 -3.27 -9.65 -10.73
CA LEU A 92 -3.45 -8.83 -9.53
C LEU A 92 -4.27 -7.56 -9.82
N ALA A 93 -3.98 -6.87 -10.93
CA ALA A 93 -4.73 -5.70 -11.35
C ALA A 93 -6.20 -6.03 -11.65
N ALA A 94 -6.49 -7.20 -12.23
CA ALA A 94 -7.85 -7.66 -12.44
C ALA A 94 -8.58 -7.91 -11.11
N VAL A 95 -7.91 -8.50 -10.11
CA VAL A 95 -8.48 -8.68 -8.76
C VAL A 95 -8.77 -7.32 -8.11
N PHE A 96 -7.88 -6.33 -8.25
CA PHE A 96 -8.14 -4.96 -7.79
C PHE A 96 -9.39 -4.37 -8.47
N VAL A 97 -9.52 -4.47 -9.79
CA VAL A 97 -10.71 -3.94 -10.49
C VAL A 97 -11.98 -4.65 -10.01
N VAL A 98 -11.95 -5.97 -9.86
CA VAL A 98 -13.12 -6.74 -9.41
C VAL A 98 -13.52 -6.37 -7.99
N THR A 99 -12.57 -6.36 -7.05
CA THR A 99 -12.85 -6.00 -5.65
C THR A 99 -13.27 -4.54 -5.49
N PHE A 100 -12.74 -3.63 -6.30
CA PHE A 100 -13.20 -2.24 -6.33
C PHE A 100 -14.66 -2.13 -6.80
N VAL A 101 -15.01 -2.79 -7.91
CA VAL A 101 -16.38 -2.75 -8.45
C VAL A 101 -17.37 -3.46 -7.53
N MET A 102 -16.93 -4.50 -6.81
CA MET A 102 -17.76 -5.22 -5.83
C MET A 102 -17.91 -4.48 -4.49
N SER A 103 -17.08 -3.46 -4.23
CA SER A 103 -17.15 -2.73 -2.96
C SER A 103 -18.49 -2.00 -2.83
N ASP A 104 -19.16 -2.18 -1.69
CA ASP A 104 -20.33 -1.38 -1.35
C ASP A 104 -19.88 -0.07 -0.70
N SER A 105 -20.12 1.03 -1.41
CA SER A 105 -19.90 2.39 -0.92
C SER A 105 -21.14 3.27 -1.06
N SER A 106 -22.32 2.64 -1.15
CA SER A 106 -23.61 3.32 -1.26
C SER A 106 -23.97 4.10 0.01
N GLN A 107 -23.52 3.61 1.16
CA GLN A 107 -23.66 4.26 2.45
C GLN A 107 -22.27 4.58 3.03
N PRO A 108 -22.13 5.68 3.79
CA PRO A 108 -20.91 5.94 4.54
C PRO A 108 -20.69 4.86 5.60
N LEU A 109 -19.44 4.50 5.83
CA LEU A 109 -19.06 3.70 6.99
C LEU A 109 -19.21 4.57 8.24
N GLU A 110 -20.18 4.23 9.10
CA GLU A 110 -20.44 4.95 10.33
C GLU A 110 -19.23 4.83 11.27
N ILE A 111 -18.56 5.96 11.48
CA ILE A 111 -17.47 6.11 12.43
C ILE A 111 -17.89 7.24 13.37
N THR A 112 -18.08 6.91 14.64
CA THR A 112 -18.52 7.88 15.65
C THR A 112 -17.57 9.07 15.69
N GLY A 113 -18.11 10.29 15.53
CA GLY A 113 -17.33 11.52 15.53
C GLY A 113 -16.59 11.83 14.22
N TYR A 114 -16.87 11.14 13.12
CA TYR A 114 -16.22 11.36 11.82
C TYR A 114 -17.21 11.51 10.66
N GLU A 115 -17.21 12.70 10.06
CA GLU A 115 -18.08 13.08 8.92
C GLU A 115 -17.26 13.38 7.64
N GLY A 116 -15.99 12.96 7.60
CA GLY A 116 -15.08 13.28 6.52
C GLY A 116 -15.36 12.52 5.22
N VAL A 117 -14.75 12.95 4.11
CA VAL A 117 -14.98 12.34 2.79
C VAL A 117 -14.36 10.94 2.61
N HIS A 118 -13.55 10.48 3.57
CA HIS A 118 -12.75 9.25 3.42
C HIS A 118 -13.49 7.98 3.82
N ASN A 119 -14.61 8.08 4.55
CA ASN A 119 -15.43 6.93 4.95
C ASN A 119 -16.60 6.67 3.99
N ARG A 120 -16.60 7.28 2.80
CA ARG A 120 -17.73 7.20 1.85
C ARG A 120 -17.27 7.21 0.39
N GLY A 121 -18.14 6.73 -0.50
CA GLY A 121 -17.92 6.76 -1.95
C GLY A 121 -16.58 6.13 -2.37
N VAL A 122 -15.86 6.81 -3.26
CA VAL A 122 -14.64 6.27 -3.89
C VAL A 122 -13.55 5.91 -2.87
N TRP A 123 -13.35 6.72 -1.83
CA TRP A 123 -12.31 6.46 -0.83
C TRP A 123 -12.58 5.19 -0.03
N LEU A 124 -13.85 4.99 0.36
CA LEU A 124 -14.28 3.76 1.00
C LEU A 124 -14.07 2.56 0.07
N SER A 125 -14.46 2.67 -1.20
CA SER A 125 -14.24 1.63 -2.21
C SER A 125 -12.77 1.27 -2.39
N VAL A 126 -11.86 2.25 -2.38
CA VAL A 126 -10.41 2.01 -2.49
C VAL A 126 -9.91 1.20 -1.28
N VAL A 127 -10.30 1.56 -0.06
CA VAL A 127 -9.87 0.84 1.15
C VAL A 127 -10.43 -0.59 1.15
N THR A 128 -11.71 -0.75 0.84
CA THR A 128 -12.36 -2.08 0.75
C THR A 128 -11.69 -2.96 -0.31
N MET A 129 -11.37 -2.41 -1.49
CA MET A 129 -10.64 -3.10 -2.55
C MET A 129 -9.32 -3.71 -2.04
N PHE A 130 -8.52 -2.94 -1.29
CA PHE A 130 -7.26 -3.42 -0.73
C PHE A 130 -7.47 -4.53 0.30
N ILE A 131 -8.42 -4.35 1.22
CA ILE A 131 -8.73 -5.35 2.26
C ILE A 131 -9.16 -6.67 1.61
N ASP A 132 -10.11 -6.61 0.67
CA ASP A 132 -10.65 -7.78 0.00
C ASP A 132 -9.59 -8.46 -0.86
N THR A 133 -8.76 -7.70 -1.57
CA THR A 133 -7.67 -8.30 -2.35
C THR A 133 -6.64 -9.00 -1.47
N ILE A 134 -6.26 -8.40 -0.34
CA ILE A 134 -5.35 -9.05 0.62
C ILE A 134 -5.98 -10.35 1.13
N ALA A 135 -7.27 -10.33 1.49
CA ALA A 135 -7.99 -11.51 1.96
C ALA A 135 -8.03 -12.62 0.89
N ILE A 136 -8.32 -12.28 -0.38
CA ILE A 136 -8.34 -13.23 -1.50
C ILE A 136 -6.95 -13.83 -1.71
N VAL A 137 -5.91 -13.00 -1.83
CA VAL A 137 -4.54 -13.47 -2.08
C VAL A 137 -4.03 -14.33 -0.92
N ALA A 138 -4.31 -13.93 0.32
CA ALA A 138 -3.96 -14.72 1.51
C ALA A 138 -4.68 -16.07 1.51
N SER A 139 -5.98 -16.09 1.21
CA SER A 139 -6.78 -17.33 1.14
C SER A 139 -6.26 -18.28 0.08
N VAL A 140 -5.99 -17.78 -1.13
CA VAL A 140 -5.39 -18.56 -2.22
C VAL A 140 -4.01 -19.10 -1.81
N ALA A 141 -3.18 -18.28 -1.18
CA ALA A 141 -1.86 -18.71 -0.70
C ALA A 141 -1.97 -19.84 0.33
N ILE A 142 -2.88 -19.72 1.30
CA ILE A 142 -3.14 -20.76 2.31
C ILE A 142 -3.61 -22.06 1.64
N LEU A 143 -4.56 -21.99 0.70
CA LEU A 143 -5.05 -23.16 -0.04
C LEU A 143 -3.92 -23.83 -0.84
N LEU A 144 -3.08 -23.05 -1.50
CA LEU A 144 -1.91 -23.57 -2.22
C LEU A 144 -0.88 -24.20 -1.28
N MET A 145 -0.70 -23.69 -0.05
CA MET A 145 0.19 -24.32 0.93
C MET A 145 -0.36 -25.67 1.41
N LEU A 146 -1.68 -25.76 1.66
CA LEU A 146 -2.32 -26.98 2.13
C LEU A 146 -2.41 -28.06 1.04
N PHE A 147 -2.74 -27.68 -0.19
CA PHE A 147 -3.00 -28.63 -1.28
C PHE A 147 -1.91 -28.65 -2.37
N GLY A 148 -0.92 -27.76 -2.33
CA GLY A 148 0.13 -27.65 -3.37
C GLY A 148 0.99 -28.90 -3.52
N GLY A 149 1.10 -29.70 -2.45
CA GLY A 149 1.76 -31.01 -2.52
C GLY A 149 1.06 -32.03 -3.43
N LEU A 150 -0.25 -31.88 -3.67
CA LEU A 150 -1.04 -32.74 -4.56
C LEU A 150 -0.79 -32.44 -6.04
N PHE A 151 -0.37 -31.22 -6.36
CA PHE A 151 -0.11 -30.76 -7.73
C PHE A 151 1.35 -30.96 -8.16
N LYS A 152 2.07 -31.92 -7.57
CA LYS A 152 3.41 -32.30 -8.07
C LYS A 152 3.29 -32.80 -9.53
N ILE A 153 3.56 -31.90 -10.46
CA ILE A 153 3.81 -32.27 -11.86
C ILE A 153 5.13 -33.06 -11.85
N LYS A 154 5.04 -34.39 -12.05
CA LYS A 154 6.22 -35.20 -12.36
C LYS A 154 6.86 -34.60 -13.61
N LYS A 155 8.11 -34.14 -13.47
CA LYS A 155 8.98 -33.80 -14.60
C LYS A 155 9.25 -35.05 -15.42
#